data_AF-A0ABD0MJ85-F1
#
_entry.id   AF-A0ABD0MJ85-F1
#
_cell.length_a   1.000
_cell.length_b   1.000
_cell.length_c   1.000
_cell.angle_alpha   90.00
_cell.angle_beta   90.00
_cell.angle_gamma   90.00
#
_symmetry.space_group_name_H-M   'P 1'
#
loop_
_entity.id
_entity.type
_entity.pdbx_description
1 polymer ?
#
loop_
_entity_poly.entity_id
_entity_poly.type
_entity_poly.pdbx_seq_one_letter_code
_entity_poly.pdbx_strand_id
1 'polypeptide(L)' 'SKPEFLVLTIDSAKEAQQSVIDPRFTANITKKEHVDLKISSAAVSDSALYYCALQPTVTGNTSALYKNLLQ' A
#
# COMPACT_ATOMS: atom_id res chain seq x y z
N SER A 1 -5.74 6.92 18.63
CA SER A 1 -4.34 7.01 18.19
C SER A 1 -4.31 7.34 16.71
N LYS A 2 -3.30 8.05 16.21
CA LYS A 2 -3.15 8.41 14.79
C LYS A 2 -2.33 7.31 14.08
N PRO A 3 -2.71 6.83 12.90
CA PRO A 3 -1.88 5.90 12.12
C PRO A 3 -0.53 6.52 11.76
N GLU A 4 0.51 5.68 11.78
CA GLU A 4 1.86 6.05 11.35
C GLU A 4 2.16 5.35 10.02
N PHE A 5 2.79 6.10 9.10
CA PHE A 5 3.17 5.56 7.81
C PHE A 5 4.41 4.67 7.97
N LEU A 6 4.34 3.43 7.48
CA LEU A 6 5.43 2.45 7.63
C LEU A 6 6.22 2.27 6.33
N VAL A 7 5.56 1.94 5.23
CA VAL A 7 6.21 1.59 3.96
C VAL A 7 5.26 1.82 2.79
N LEU A 8 5.81 2.21 1.65
CA LEU A 8 5.11 2.34 0.37
C LEU A 8 5.72 1.36 -0.62
N THR A 9 4.87 0.66 -1.35
CA THR A 9 5.26 -0.09 -2.55
C THR A 9 4.42 0.40 -3.73
N ILE A 10 4.97 0.26 -4.94
CA ILE A 10 4.33 0.66 -6.19
C ILE A 10 4.31 -0.53 -7.14
N ASP A 11 3.30 -0.60 -8.00
CA ASP A 11 3.07 -1.73 -8.91
C ASP A 11 4.26 -2.06 -9.84
N SER A 12 5.12 -1.07 -10.11
CA SER A 12 6.33 -1.23 -10.92
C SER A 12 7.56 -1.69 -10.12
N ALA A 13 7.45 -1.83 -8.80
CA ALA A 13 8.56 -2.26 -7.94
C ALA A 13 8.93 -3.73 -8.23
N LYS A 14 10.20 -3.96 -8.56
CA LYS A 14 10.73 -5.32 -8.81
C LYS A 14 11.23 -6.01 -7.54
N GLU A 15 11.54 -5.22 -6.51
CA GLU A 15 12.10 -5.68 -5.25
C GLU A 15 11.24 -5.20 -4.09
N ALA A 16 11.34 -5.90 -2.96
CA ALA A 16 10.65 -5.53 -1.74
C ALA A 16 11.12 -4.15 -1.26
N GLN A 17 10.18 -3.27 -1.01
CA GLN A 17 10.44 -1.96 -0.45
C GLN A 17 10.62 -2.07 1.06
N GLN A 18 11.73 -1.53 1.55
CA GLN A 18 12.05 -1.53 2.97
C GLN A 18 11.56 -0.24 3.63
N SER A 19 11.02 -0.34 4.84
CA SER A 19 10.69 0.85 5.62
C SER A 19 11.95 1.63 5.99
N VAL A 20 11.87 2.95 5.90
CA VAL A 20 12.93 3.86 6.36
C VAL A 20 12.95 3.97 7.88
N ILE A 21 11.82 3.70 8.55
CA ILE A 21 11.68 3.83 10.01
C ILE A 21 12.24 2.59 10.71
N ASP A 22 11.89 1.41 10.24
CA ASP A 22 12.38 0.15 10.79
C ASP A 22 12.70 -0.84 9.65
N PRO A 23 14.01 -1.15 9.41
CA PRO A 23 14.46 -2.06 8.37
C PRO A 23 13.84 -3.47 8.43
N ARG A 24 13.24 -3.88 9.55
CA ARG A 24 12.54 -5.16 9.68
C ARG A 24 11.27 -5.24 8.85
N PHE A 25 10.66 -4.09 8.54
CA PHE A 25 9.44 -4.01 7.75
C PHE A 25 9.79 -3.92 6.26
N THR A 26 9.27 -4.86 5.49
CA THR A 26 9.39 -4.89 4.03
C THR A 26 8.03 -5.13 3.40
N ALA A 27 7.71 -4.41 2.33
CA ALA A 27 6.49 -4.58 1.54
C ALA A 27 6.83 -4.98 0.11
N ASN A 28 6.12 -5.96 -0.45
CA ASN A 28 6.26 -6.34 -1.84
C ASN A 28 4.89 -6.61 -2.48
N ILE A 29 4.87 -6.61 -3.81
CA ILE A 29 3.70 -6.99 -4.59
C ILE A 29 3.99 -8.37 -5.17
N THR A 30 3.31 -9.39 -4.67
CA THR A 30 3.57 -10.79 -5.04
C THR A 30 2.76 -11.23 -6.24
N LYS A 31 1.54 -10.71 -6.37
CA LYS A 31 0.59 -11.00 -7.45
C LYS A 31 -0.19 -9.73 -7.78
N LYS A 32 -0.94 -9.76 -8.88
CA LYS A 32 -1.87 -8.68 -9.22
C LYS A 32 -2.78 -8.41 -8.01
N GLU A 33 -2.81 -7.16 -7.56
CA GLU A 33 -3.67 -6.66 -6.46
C GLU A 33 -3.39 -7.25 -5.07
N HIS A 34 -2.21 -7.84 -4.83
CA HIS A 34 -1.83 -8.35 -3.51
C HIS A 34 -0.53 -7.70 -3.01
N VAL A 35 -0.58 -7.15 -1.80
CA VAL A 35 0.57 -6.56 -1.10
C VAL A 35 0.87 -7.41 0.14
N ASP A 36 2.09 -7.90 0.26
CA ASP A 36 2.54 -8.57 1.48
C ASP A 36 3.36 -7.59 2.30
N LEU A 37 3.03 -7.47 3.60
CA LEU A 37 3.87 -6.83 4.59
C LEU A 37 4.58 -7.90 5.41
N LYS A 38 5.91 -7.92 5.34
CA LYS A 38 6.77 -8.81 6.13
C LYS A 38 7.45 -8.02 7.23
N ILE A 39 7.36 -8.54 8.46
CA ILE A 39 8.07 -8.04 9.65
C ILE A 39 9.07 -9.11 10.05
N SER A 40 10.37 -8.88 9.83
CA SER A 40 11.40 -9.82 10.29
C SER A 40 11.62 -9.71 11.79
N SER A 41 11.86 -10.84 12.47
CA SER A 41 12.09 -10.87 13.92
C SER A 41 11.00 -10.15 14.73
N ALA A 42 9.73 -10.49 14.46
CA ALA A 42 8.59 -9.88 15.13
C ALA A 42 8.62 -10.15 16.65
N ALA A 43 8.29 -9.12 17.42
CA ALA A 43 8.24 -9.13 18.88
C ALA A 43 6.86 -8.68 19.38
N VAL A 44 6.55 -8.95 20.65
CA VAL A 44 5.27 -8.54 21.27
C VAL A 44 5.06 -7.02 21.19
N SER A 45 6.15 -6.23 21.24
CA SER A 45 6.11 -4.77 21.08
C SER A 45 5.62 -4.29 19.72
N ASP A 46 5.67 -5.14 18.69
CA ASP A 46 5.19 -4.82 17.34
C ASP A 46 3.66 -4.99 17.21
N SER A 47 2.97 -5.37 18.30
CA SER A 47 1.51 -5.58 18.30
C SER A 47 0.76 -4.28 18.04
N ALA A 48 0.13 -4.18 16.88
CA ALA A 48 -0.68 -3.04 16.45
C ALA A 48 -1.68 -3.46 15.37
N LEU A 49 -2.57 -2.55 14.98
CA LEU A 49 -3.36 -2.69 13.76
C LEU A 49 -2.56 -2.19 12.57
N TYR A 50 -2.34 -3.07 11.59
CA TYR A 50 -1.64 -2.76 10.35
C TYR A 50 -2.66 -2.60 9.22
N TYR A 51 -2.68 -1.42 8.61
CA TYR A 51 -3.62 -1.10 7.54
C TYR A 51 -2.90 -1.06 6.20
N CYS A 52 -3.42 -1.82 5.23
CA CYS A 52 -3.08 -1.62 3.83
C CYS A 52 -3.99 -0.52 3.25
N ALA A 53 -3.40 0.52 2.68
CA ALA A 53 -4.11 1.59 2.01
C ALA A 53 -3.57 1.75 0.59
N LEU A 54 -4.47 1.97 -0.37
CA LEU A 54 -4.12 2.20 -1.76
C LEU A 54 -4.41 3.66 -2.10
N GLN A 55 -3.42 4.34 -2.70
CA GLN A 55 -3.63 5.65 -3.30
C GLN A 55 -4.03 5.46 -4.77
N PRO A 56 -5.26 5.82 -5.19
CA PRO A 56 -5.64 5.77 -6.59
C PRO A 56 -4.78 6.74 -7.40
N THR A 57 -4.11 6.24 -8.44
CA THR A 57 -3.34 7.06 -9.39
C THR A 57 -4.21 7.63 -10.51
N VAL A 58 -5.49 7.26 -10.56
CA VAL A 58 -6.45 7.83 -11.51
C VAL A 58 -6.93 9.19 -10.99
N THR A 59 -6.31 10.26 -11.45
CA THR A 59 -6.90 11.60 -11.40
C THR A 59 -8.11 11.59 -12.34
N GLY A 60 -9.31 11.37 -11.80
CA GLY A 60 -10.53 11.28 -12.59
C GLY A 60 -10.72 12.49 -13.48
N ASN A 61 -10.66 12.29 -14.80
CA ASN A 61 -11.17 13.26 -15.75
C ASN A 61 -12.71 13.21 -15.67
N THR A 62 -13.30 14.06 -14.82
CA THR A 62 -14.75 14.11 -14.57
C THR A 62 -15.58 14.35 -15.83
N SER A 63 -14.96 14.80 -16.93
CA SER A 63 -15.65 15.11 -18.19
C SER A 63 -16.14 13.88 -18.98
N ALA A 64 -15.63 12.66 -18.72
CA ALA A 64 -15.98 11.48 -19.51
C ALA A 64 -17.17 10.65 -18.96
N LEU A 65 -17.58 10.84 -17.70
CA LEU A 65 -18.61 10.01 -17.07
C LEU A 65 -20.05 10.42 -17.40
N TYR A 66 -20.30 11.65 -17.88
CA TYR A 66 -21.67 12.11 -18.17
C TYR A 66 -22.26 11.56 -19.47
N LYS A 67 -21.46 10.90 -20.34
CA LYS A 67 -21.98 10.40 -21.62
C LYS A 67 -22.69 9.04 -21.57
N ASN A 68 -22.51 8.26 -20.50
CA ASN A 68 -23.09 6.91 -20.39
C ASN A 68 -24.30 6.82 -19.45
N LEU A 69 -24.77 7.94 -18.89
CA LEU A 69 -25.94 7.99 -18.00
C LEU A 69 -27.21 8.53 -18.70
N LEU A 70 -27.13 8.81 -20.01
CA LEU A 70 -28.24 9.30 -20.83
C LEU A 70 -28.65 8.31 -21.94
N GLN A 71 -28.32 7.02 -21.78
CA GLN A 71 -28.74 5.98 -22.72
C GLN A 71 -29.67 4.97 -22.06
#